data_AF-I2NWY2-F1
#
_entry.id   AF-I2NWY2-F1
#
_cell.length_a   1.000
_cell.length_b   1.000
_cell.length_c   1.000
_cell.angle_alpha   90.00
_cell.angle_beta   90.00
_cell.angle_gamma   90.00
#
_symmetry.space_group_name_H-M   'P 1'
#
loop_
_entity.id
_entity.type
_entity.pdbx_description
1 polymer ?
#
loop_
_entity_poly.entity_id
_entity_poly.type
_entity_poly.pdbx_seq_one_letter_code
_entity_poly.pdbx_strand_id
1 'polypeptide(L)'
;MTTRHQLNNTELANHTFLQDMYDDDYFPHKLVQKGENILVELCRQIETEQPENLDALYELTHAATERFNELAEEFDENDSEIETVARDTIATDMEYIAQSYGFEDADI
;
A
#
# COMPACT_ATOMS: atom_id res chain seq x y z
N MET A 1 -23.89 2.00 -1.58
CA MET A 1 -22.66 1.52 -0.92
C MET A 1 -21.69 2.69 -0.99
N THR A 2 -21.23 3.20 0.15
CA THR A 2 -20.35 4.37 0.18
C THR A 2 -18.93 3.85 0.12
N THR A 3 -18.20 4.21 -0.94
CA THR A 3 -16.82 3.79 -1.17
C THR A 3 -15.88 4.48 -0.17
N ARG A 4 -14.99 3.74 0.50
CA ARG A 4 -14.01 4.29 1.47
C ARG A 4 -12.95 5.13 0.78
N HIS A 5 -12.42 4.62 -0.33
CA HIS A 5 -11.44 5.30 -1.18
C HIS A 5 -12.06 5.74 -2.51
N GLN A 6 -11.59 6.85 -3.05
CA GLN A 6 -11.95 7.28 -4.41
C GLN A 6 -11.09 6.53 -5.42
N LEU A 7 -11.47 5.29 -5.74
CA LEU A 7 -10.85 4.38 -6.71
C LEU A 7 -11.92 3.83 -7.66
N ASN A 8 -11.55 3.48 -8.89
CA ASN A 8 -12.43 2.82 -9.86
C ASN A 8 -12.60 1.33 -9.55
N ASN A 9 -11.55 0.66 -9.08
CA ASN A 9 -11.63 -0.72 -8.61
C ASN A 9 -12.45 -0.78 -7.31
N THR A 10 -13.71 -1.24 -7.40
CA THR A 10 -14.66 -1.21 -6.27
C THR A 10 -14.24 -2.12 -5.10
N GLU A 11 -13.48 -3.18 -5.37
CA GLU A 11 -12.95 -4.07 -4.33
C GLU A 11 -11.92 -3.32 -3.48
N LEU A 12 -10.86 -2.81 -4.12
CA LEU A 12 -9.83 -2.00 -3.46
C LEU A 12 -10.39 -0.70 -2.87
N ALA A 13 -11.44 -0.14 -3.47
CA ALA A 13 -12.07 1.06 -2.98
C ALA A 13 -12.81 0.88 -1.63
N ASN A 14 -13.14 -0.37 -1.28
CA ASN A 14 -13.75 -0.73 0.01
C ASN A 14 -12.81 -1.56 0.90
N HIS A 15 -11.62 -1.89 0.42
CA HIS A 15 -10.60 -2.62 1.18
C HIS A 15 -10.10 -1.78 2.36
N THR A 16 -9.65 -2.47 3.41
CA THR A 16 -8.96 -1.82 4.54
C THR A 16 -7.49 -2.19 4.48
N PHE A 17 -6.70 -1.27 3.93
CA PHE A 17 -5.25 -1.38 3.91
C PHE A 17 -4.66 -1.27 5.32
N LEU A 18 -3.53 -1.94 5.52
CA LEU A 18 -2.70 -1.92 6.72
C LEU A 18 -3.46 -2.29 7.99
N GLN A 19 -4.45 -3.19 7.89
CA GLN A 19 -5.32 -3.57 9.01
C GLN A 19 -4.53 -4.01 10.25
N ASP A 20 -3.53 -4.88 10.07
CA ASP A 20 -2.71 -5.38 11.19
C ASP A 20 -1.92 -4.24 11.87
N MET A 21 -1.47 -3.23 11.09
CA MET A 21 -0.81 -2.05 11.67
C MET A 21 -1.81 -1.13 12.38
N TYR A 22 -3.06 -1.06 11.94
CA TYR A 22 -4.10 -0.30 12.63
C TYR A 22 -4.55 -0.94 13.95
N ASP A 23 -4.44 -2.26 14.05
CA ASP A 23 -4.86 -3.04 15.22
C ASP A 23 -3.77 -3.13 16.30
N ASP A 24 -2.55 -2.65 16.03
CA ASP A 24 -1.43 -2.64 16.96
C ASP A 24 -1.07 -1.21 17.39
N ASP A 25 -1.19 -0.93 18.69
CA ASP A 25 -0.89 0.36 19.31
C ASP A 25 0.60 0.77 19.18
N TYR A 26 1.48 -0.16 18.79
CA TYR A 26 2.88 0.15 18.47
C TYR A 26 3.01 1.08 17.27
N PHE A 27 2.07 1.06 16.32
CA PHE A 27 2.12 1.90 15.13
C PHE A 27 1.26 3.17 15.31
N PRO A 28 1.86 4.37 15.25
CA PRO A 28 1.10 5.61 15.35
C PRO A 28 0.06 5.70 14.22
N HIS A 29 -1.23 5.74 14.56
CA HIS A 29 -2.34 5.75 13.60
C HIS A 29 -2.20 6.82 12.48
N LYS A 30 -1.58 7.97 12.78
CA LYS A 30 -1.33 9.02 11.78
C LYS A 30 -0.30 8.59 10.73
N LEU A 31 0.72 7.82 11.11
CA LEU A 31 1.74 7.30 10.21
C LEU A 31 1.20 6.09 9.44
N VAL A 32 0.42 5.22 10.07
CA VAL A 32 -0.31 4.14 9.36
C VAL A 32 -1.22 4.73 8.27
N GLN A 33 -1.93 5.83 8.56
CA GLN A 33 -2.72 6.54 7.55
C GLN A 33 -1.88 7.13 6.40
N LYS A 34 -0.63 7.54 6.64
CA LYS A 34 0.27 7.94 5.55
C LYS A 34 0.63 6.74 4.68
N GLY A 35 0.90 5.58 5.28
CA GLY A 35 1.12 4.32 4.57
C GLY A 35 -0.09 3.91 3.71
N GLU A 36 -1.30 3.96 4.27
CA GLU A 36 -2.55 3.70 3.54
C GLU A 36 -2.68 4.64 2.33
N ASN A 37 -2.35 5.92 2.50
CA ASN A 37 -2.37 6.88 1.39
C ASN A 37 -1.33 6.57 0.30
N ILE A 38 -0.18 5.96 0.63
CA ILE A 38 0.80 5.50 -0.37
C ILE A 38 0.18 4.39 -1.21
N LEU A 39 -0.45 3.39 -0.59
CA LEU A 39 -1.10 2.27 -1.27
C LEU A 39 -2.30 2.72 -2.12
N VAL A 40 -3.14 3.61 -1.60
CA VAL A 40 -4.25 4.20 -2.37
C VAL A 40 -3.73 5.00 -3.57
N GLU A 41 -2.60 5.68 -3.44
CA GLU A 41 -2.00 6.40 -4.56
C GLU A 41 -1.40 5.44 -5.60
N LEU A 42 -0.77 4.33 -5.18
CA LEU A 42 -0.35 3.27 -6.09
C LEU A 42 -1.54 2.74 -6.91
N CYS A 43 -2.69 2.48 -6.27
CA CYS A 43 -3.92 2.11 -6.97
C CYS A 43 -4.32 3.14 -8.04
N ARG A 44 -4.30 4.44 -7.71
CA ARG A 44 -4.64 5.50 -8.66
C ARG A 44 -3.68 5.59 -9.83
N GLN A 45 -2.39 5.39 -9.58
CA GLN A 45 -1.37 5.35 -10.63
C GLN A 45 -1.62 4.18 -11.57
N ILE A 46 -1.87 2.97 -11.04
CA ILE A 46 -2.23 1.81 -11.87
C ILE A 46 -3.50 2.07 -12.70
N GLU A 47 -4.54 2.65 -12.11
CA GLU A 47 -5.78 2.98 -12.84
C GLU A 47 -5.58 4.04 -13.93
N THR A 48 -4.69 5.01 -13.71
CA THR A 48 -4.42 6.12 -14.62
C THR A 48 -3.48 5.70 -15.75
N GLU A 49 -2.40 5.00 -15.41
CA GLU A 49 -1.32 4.63 -16.33
C GLU A 49 -1.61 3.31 -17.06
N GLN A 50 -2.44 2.44 -16.48
CA GLN A 50 -2.84 1.15 -17.05
C GLN A 50 -1.63 0.33 -17.54
N PRO A 51 -0.71 -0.06 -16.63
CA PRO A 51 0.48 -0.81 -17.00
C PRO A 51 0.11 -2.08 -17.78
N GLU A 52 0.82 -2.35 -18.87
CA GLU A 52 0.51 -3.48 -19.76
C GLU A 52 1.22 -4.79 -19.36
N ASN A 53 2.18 -4.73 -18.44
CA ASN A 53 3.03 -5.85 -18.05
C ASN A 53 3.64 -5.65 -16.65
N LEU A 54 4.31 -6.69 -16.15
CA LEU A 54 4.94 -6.68 -14.82
C LEU A 54 6.06 -5.66 -14.68
N ASP A 55 6.86 -5.42 -15.72
CA ASP A 55 7.95 -4.44 -15.63
C ASP A 55 7.38 -3.03 -15.37
N ALA A 56 6.31 -2.65 -16.08
CA ALA A 56 5.63 -1.38 -15.84
C ALA A 56 4.94 -1.32 -14.47
N LEU A 57 4.35 -2.42 -14.00
CA LEU A 57 3.82 -2.50 -12.63
C LEU A 57 4.93 -2.28 -11.59
N TYR A 58 6.09 -2.92 -11.78
CA TYR A 58 7.20 -2.86 -10.84
C TYR A 58 7.83 -1.48 -10.74
N GLU A 59 7.79 -0.67 -11.80
CA GLU A 59 8.18 0.75 -11.70
C GLU A 59 7.28 1.51 -10.71
N LEU A 60 5.96 1.24 -10.74
CA LEU A 60 5.00 1.88 -9.83
C LEU A 60 5.14 1.36 -8.39
N THR A 61 5.24 0.04 -8.21
CA THR A 61 5.40 -0.55 -6.87
C THR A 61 6.73 -0.15 -6.25
N HIS A 62 7.82 -0.08 -7.03
CA HIS A 62 9.11 0.41 -6.55
C HIS A 62 9.03 1.87 -6.06
N ALA A 63 8.35 2.75 -6.81
CA ALA A 63 8.13 4.13 -6.37
C ALA A 63 7.32 4.21 -5.06
N ALA A 64 6.34 3.32 -4.88
CA ALA A 64 5.60 3.21 -3.61
C ALA A 64 6.51 2.71 -2.46
N THR A 65 7.37 1.72 -2.72
CA THR A 65 8.36 1.21 -1.75
C THR A 65 9.33 2.30 -1.30
N GLU A 66 9.84 3.13 -2.22
CA GLU A 66 10.71 4.25 -1.85
C GLU A 66 10.00 5.25 -0.92
N ARG A 67 8.70 5.51 -1.14
CA ARG A 67 7.90 6.36 -0.24
C ARG A 67 7.68 5.72 1.13
N PHE A 68 7.58 4.39 1.22
CA PHE A 68 7.58 3.69 2.50
C PHE A 68 8.94 3.77 3.19
N ASN A 69 10.04 3.71 2.45
CA ASN A 69 11.39 3.90 2.98
C ASN A 69 11.55 5.31 3.58
N GLU A 70 11.04 6.34 2.90
CA GLU A 70 10.99 7.71 3.45
C GLU A 70 10.10 7.79 4.70
N LEU A 71 8.94 7.13 4.69
CA LEU A 71 8.03 7.10 5.84
C LEU A 71 8.62 6.38 7.06
N ALA A 72 9.52 5.41 6.85
CA ALA A 72 10.19 4.68 7.93
C ALA A 72 10.95 5.62 8.88
N GLU A 73 11.61 6.66 8.34
CA GLU A 73 12.29 7.66 9.15
C GLU A 73 11.32 8.38 10.12
N GLU A 74 10.09 8.66 9.67
CA GLU A 74 9.06 9.27 10.54
C GLU A 74 8.55 8.30 11.61
N PHE A 75 8.50 6.99 11.34
CA PHE A 75 8.16 6.00 12.35
C PHE A 75 9.22 5.98 13.46
N ASP A 76 10.51 5.98 13.09
CA ASP A 76 11.63 6.01 14.03
C ASP A 76 11.59 7.25 14.93
N GLU A 77 11.26 8.42 14.37
CA GLU A 77 11.09 9.67 15.12
C GLU A 77 9.94 9.64 16.15
N ASN A 78 9.03 8.66 16.04
CA ASN A 78 7.86 8.50 16.90
C ASN A 78 7.93 7.23 17.76
N ASP A 79 9.13 6.75 18.08
CA ASP A 79 9.38 5.54 18.90
C ASP A 79 8.70 4.27 18.33
N SER A 80 8.56 4.21 17.00
CA SER A 80 7.97 3.11 16.24
C SER A 80 8.91 2.73 15.08
N GLU A 81 8.59 1.70 14.29
CA GLU A 81 9.44 1.25 13.18
C GLU A 81 8.58 0.54 12.11
N ILE A 82 8.99 0.61 10.84
CA ILE A 82 8.52 -0.36 9.83
C ILE A 82 9.28 -1.69 10.00
N GLU A 83 8.89 -2.42 11.05
CA GLU A 83 9.46 -3.72 11.42
C GLU A 83 8.84 -4.88 10.61
N THR A 84 9.06 -6.13 11.02
CA THR A 84 8.61 -7.32 10.28
C THR A 84 7.11 -7.38 10.05
N VAL A 85 6.26 -7.15 11.07
CA VAL A 85 4.79 -7.15 10.91
C VAL A 85 4.40 -6.07 9.91
N ALA A 86 4.89 -4.84 10.07
CA ALA A 86 4.61 -3.76 9.13
C ALA A 86 5.03 -4.11 7.69
N ARG A 87 6.22 -4.70 7.49
CA ARG A 87 6.69 -5.11 6.16
C ARG A 87 5.83 -6.20 5.55
N ASP A 88 5.46 -7.21 6.33
CA ASP A 88 4.61 -8.32 5.87
C ASP A 88 3.21 -7.81 5.51
N THR A 89 2.64 -6.89 6.31
CA THR A 89 1.35 -6.25 6.03
C THR A 89 1.40 -5.40 4.76
N ILE A 90 2.43 -4.57 4.57
CA ILE A 90 2.61 -3.75 3.37
C ILE A 90 2.76 -4.65 2.13
N ALA A 91 3.59 -5.70 2.20
CA ALA A 91 3.80 -6.62 1.09
C ALA A 91 2.51 -7.36 0.72
N THR A 92 1.77 -7.85 1.72
CA THR A 92 0.47 -8.52 1.51
C THR A 92 -0.53 -7.60 0.81
N ASP A 93 -0.61 -6.32 1.22
CA ASP A 93 -1.49 -5.36 0.56
C ASP A 93 -1.02 -5.00 -0.86
N MET A 94 0.29 -4.88 -1.09
CA MET A 94 0.83 -4.65 -2.44
C MET A 94 0.57 -5.83 -3.38
N GLU A 95 0.71 -7.07 -2.89
CA GLU A 95 0.35 -8.29 -3.63
C GLU A 95 -1.14 -8.28 -3.97
N TYR A 96 -2.00 -7.99 -3.00
CA TYR A 96 -3.44 -7.92 -3.22
C TYR A 96 -3.84 -6.83 -4.22
N ILE A 97 -3.17 -5.68 -4.21
CA ILE A 97 -3.32 -4.62 -5.23
C ILE A 97 -2.97 -5.17 -6.62
N ALA A 98 -1.80 -5.80 -6.77
CA ALA A 98 -1.35 -6.33 -8.05
C ALA A 98 -2.35 -7.37 -8.62
N GLN A 99 -2.77 -8.32 -7.80
CA GLN A 99 -3.76 -9.33 -8.16
C GLN A 99 -5.11 -8.70 -8.55
N SER A 100 -5.57 -7.69 -7.79
CA SER A 100 -6.83 -6.99 -8.06
C SER A 100 -6.84 -6.23 -9.39
N TYR A 101 -5.67 -5.89 -9.95
CA TYR A 101 -5.53 -5.29 -11.27
C TYR A 101 -5.13 -6.30 -12.36
N GLY A 102 -5.12 -7.61 -12.05
CA GLY A 102 -4.92 -8.68 -13.02
C GLY A 102 -3.47 -9.16 -13.16
N PHE A 103 -2.57 -8.77 -12.24
CA PHE A 103 -1.19 -9.23 -12.21
C PHE A 103 -1.01 -10.38 -11.21
N GLU A 104 -1.58 -11.55 -11.55
CA GLU A 104 -1.57 -12.74 -10.69
C GLU A 104 -0.16 -13.33 -10.45
N ASP A 105 0.76 -13.09 -11.39
CA ASP A 105 2.15 -13.59 -11.35
C ASP A 105 3.16 -12.56 -10.80
N ALA A 106 2.69 -11.45 -10.19
CA ALA A 106 3.57 -10.46 -9.60
C ALA A 106 4.33 -11.04 -8.41
N ASP A 107 5.65 -10.84 -8.40
CA ASP A 107 6.57 -11.21 -7.31
C ASP A 107 6.93 -9.91 -6.57
N ILE A 108 6.22 -9.67 -5.46
CA ILE A 108 6.24 -8.43 -4.67
C ILE A 108 7.04 -8.65 -3.38
#